data_AF-A0A819INM4-F1
#
_entry.id   AF-A0A819INM4-F1
#
_cell.length_a   1.000
_cell.length_b   1.000
_cell.length_c   1.000
_cell.angle_alpha   90.00
_cell.angle_beta   90.00
_cell.angle_gamma   90.00
#
_symmetry.space_group_name_H-M   'P 1'
#
loop_
_entity.id
_entity.type
_entity.pdbx_description
1 polymer ?
#
loop_
_entity_poly.entity_id
_entity_poly.type
_entity_poly.pdbx_seq_one_letter_code
_entity_poly.pdbx_strand_id
1 'polypeptide(L)'
;MLKDLPERMNISKENRKYQRWNLVSTGEILCRRFLDSSIVIIRPNEMKDGTFARFSNFVPKTDEYGSPISYDTNNLIGLHHLRALDEQIMKETTSLSDIILVGFSKGCVVLNQLLHELTALRLMKTDVDGLSKFVSRIRTFIWLDSGHNNGNRIMVWPIDENLILTLVHYQIKTEIYVTPFQVNSQNSYKQYHTEHYKKFSKLLLDQSTSLSTNDHKTINKIFFADELPSIDKHFELLTVF
;
A
#
# COMPACT_ATOMS: atom_id res chain seq x y z
N MET A 1 -8.04 1.49 6.59
CA MET A 1 -8.74 2.57 7.28
C MET A 1 -7.92 2.91 8.50
N LEU A 2 -6.76 3.57 8.32
CA LEU A 2 -6.05 4.19 9.44
C LEU A 2 -6.93 5.33 9.94
N LYS A 3 -7.24 5.34 11.23
CA LYS A 3 -8.18 6.30 11.79
C LYS A 3 -7.44 7.58 12.17
N ASP A 4 -8.10 8.72 11.93
CA ASP A 4 -7.59 10.08 12.10
C ASP A 4 -7.05 10.34 13.53
N LEU A 5 -6.59 11.55 13.84
CA LEU A 5 -6.14 11.93 15.17
C LEU A 5 -7.15 11.55 16.27
N PRO A 6 -6.68 11.19 17.49
CA PRO A 6 -7.54 10.75 18.60
C PRO A 6 -8.74 11.68 18.85
N GLU A 7 -8.50 12.99 18.78
CA GLU A 7 -9.50 14.04 18.96
C GLU A 7 -10.66 13.93 17.96
N ARG A 8 -10.36 13.62 16.70
CA ARG A 8 -11.38 13.46 15.64
C ARG A 8 -12.09 12.12 15.72
N MET A 9 -11.42 11.08 16.24
CA MET A 9 -12.03 9.76 16.46
C MET A 9 -13.05 9.75 17.60
N ASN A 10 -12.93 10.65 18.58
CA ASN A 10 -13.85 10.75 19.72
C ASN A 10 -15.28 11.17 19.32
N ILE A 11 -15.44 11.78 18.14
CA ILE A 11 -16.72 12.35 17.68
C ILE A 11 -17.72 11.24 17.30
N SER A 12 -17.26 10.12 16.72
CA SER A 12 -18.14 9.01 16.31
C SER A 12 -18.04 7.82 17.28
N LYS A 13 -19.20 7.30 17.73
CA LYS A 13 -19.26 6.08 18.57
C LYS A 13 -18.63 4.86 17.88
N GLU A 14 -18.76 4.73 16.57
CA GLU A 14 -18.15 3.63 15.81
C GLU A 14 -16.63 3.78 15.61
N ASN A 15 -16.11 5.00 15.63
CA ASN A 15 -14.67 5.25 15.56
C ASN A 15 -13.99 5.07 16.91
N ARG A 16 -14.68 5.34 18.03
CA ARG A 16 -14.16 5.17 19.39
C ARG A 16 -13.60 3.78 19.68
N LYS A 17 -14.25 2.71 19.21
CA LYS A 17 -13.79 1.33 19.39
C LYS A 17 -12.42 1.01 18.76
N TYR A 18 -11.96 1.82 17.81
CA TYR A 18 -10.69 1.61 17.12
C TYR A 18 -9.61 2.65 17.47
N GLN A 19 -9.78 3.42 18.56
CA GLN A 19 -8.82 4.46 18.97
C GLN A 19 -7.40 3.96 19.16
N ARG A 20 -7.20 2.71 19.57
CA ARG A 20 -5.87 2.09 19.67
C ARG A 20 -5.13 2.01 18.32
N TRP A 21 -5.84 2.18 17.20
CA TRP A 21 -5.34 2.14 15.83
C TRP A 21 -5.34 3.53 15.17
N ASN A 22 -5.25 4.60 15.98
CA ASN A 22 -5.10 5.96 15.46
C ASN A 22 -3.72 6.16 14.81
N LEU A 23 -3.54 7.30 14.12
CA LEU A 23 -2.29 7.62 13.43
C LEU A 23 -1.06 7.63 14.35
N VAL A 24 -1.15 8.19 15.55
CA VAL A 24 -0.05 8.26 16.51
C VAL A 24 0.34 6.86 16.98
N SER A 25 -0.62 6.09 17.45
CA SER A 25 -0.38 4.72 17.92
C SER A 25 0.16 3.81 16.81
N THR A 26 -0.29 4.00 15.57
CA THR A 26 0.28 3.25 14.43
C THR A 26 1.71 3.68 14.13
N GLY A 27 2.02 4.97 14.24
CA GLY A 27 3.40 5.46 14.14
C GLY A 27 4.32 4.81 15.16
N GLU A 28 3.92 4.75 16.42
CA GLU A 28 4.69 4.09 17.48
C GLU A 28 4.92 2.60 17.19
N ILE A 29 3.91 1.91 16.68
CA ILE A 29 4.03 0.50 16.28
C ILE A 29 5.06 0.35 15.16
N LEU A 30 4.99 1.20 14.13
CA LEU A 30 5.94 1.16 13.01
C LEU A 30 7.36 1.53 13.44
N CYS A 31 7.55 2.48 14.36
CA CYS A 31 8.87 2.83 14.90
C CYS A 31 9.52 1.64 15.61
N ARG A 32 8.75 0.81 16.31
CA ARG A 32 9.26 -0.42 16.95
C ARG A 32 9.65 -1.49 15.93
N ARG A 33 9.01 -1.48 14.75
CA ARG A 33 9.23 -2.46 13.68
C ARG A 33 10.43 -2.11 12.80
N PHE A 34 10.65 -0.82 12.55
CA PHE A 34 11.72 -0.29 11.72
C PHE A 34 12.62 0.62 12.56
N LEU A 35 13.42 0.00 13.44
CA LEU A 35 14.23 0.70 14.45
C LEU A 35 15.23 1.70 13.84
N ASP A 36 15.72 1.42 12.64
CA ASP A 36 16.71 2.23 11.94
C ASP A 36 16.09 3.08 10.81
N SER A 37 14.79 3.43 10.93
CA SER A 37 14.08 4.19 9.89
C SER A 37 13.26 5.34 10.46
N SER A 38 13.24 6.46 9.72
CA SER A 38 12.31 7.55 9.97
C SER A 38 10.92 7.17 9.48
N ILE A 39 9.92 7.19 10.37
CA ILE A 39 8.54 6.88 10.03
C ILE A 39 7.78 8.13 9.61
N VAL A 40 7.26 8.12 8.38
CA VAL A 40 6.36 9.15 7.87
C VAL A 40 5.01 8.55 7.56
N ILE A 41 3.96 9.14 8.15
CA ILE A 41 2.58 8.71 7.94
C ILE A 41 1.88 9.69 7.00
N ILE A 42 1.51 9.19 5.82
CA ILE A 42 0.72 9.94 4.86
C ILE A 42 -0.76 9.80 5.21
N ARG A 43 -1.41 10.92 5.52
CA ARG A 43 -2.85 10.97 5.78
C ARG A 43 -3.62 11.01 4.46
N PRO A 44 -4.86 10.50 4.43
CA PRO A 44 -5.74 10.77 3.31
C PRO A 44 -6.01 12.27 3.20
N ASN A 45 -6.14 12.75 1.97
CA ASN A 45 -6.50 14.13 1.68
C ASN A 45 -7.92 14.46 2.19
N GLU A 46 -8.81 13.47 2.18
CA GLU A 46 -10.20 13.62 2.64
C GLU A 46 -10.68 12.35 3.35
N MET A 47 -11.54 12.52 4.36
CA MET A 47 -12.29 11.44 5.00
C MET A 47 -13.77 11.60 4.67
N LYS A 48 -14.26 10.88 3.65
CA LYS A 48 -15.67 10.87 3.27
C LYS A 48 -16.49 10.20 4.37
N ASP A 49 -17.56 10.87 4.79
CA ASP A 49 -18.46 10.47 5.89
C ASP A 49 -17.73 10.09 7.20
N GLY A 50 -16.56 10.71 7.43
CA GLY A 50 -15.72 10.44 8.60
C GLY A 50 -15.15 9.01 8.68
N THR A 51 -15.27 8.22 7.61
CA THR A 51 -14.97 6.78 7.61
C THR A 51 -14.10 6.36 6.43
N PHE A 52 -14.41 6.84 5.23
CA PHE A 52 -13.76 6.39 4.00
C PHE A 52 -12.62 7.35 3.63
N ALA A 53 -11.39 6.86 3.81
CA ALA A 53 -10.19 7.57 3.39
C ALA A 53 -10.14 7.77 1.87
N ARG A 54 -9.82 8.97 1.41
CA ARG A 54 -9.58 9.30 0.00
C ARG A 54 -8.18 9.87 -0.17
N PHE A 55 -7.40 9.26 -1.05
CA PHE A 55 -6.04 9.66 -1.39
C PHE A 55 -6.01 10.31 -2.78
N SER A 56 -6.89 11.28 -3.04
CA SER A 56 -7.07 11.89 -4.38
C SER A 56 -5.83 12.63 -4.89
N ASN A 57 -4.91 12.98 -3.99
CA ASN A 57 -3.59 13.53 -4.29
C ASN A 57 -2.62 12.51 -4.90
N PHE A 58 -2.86 11.22 -4.69
CA PHE A 58 -2.12 10.13 -5.31
C PHE A 58 -2.93 9.44 -6.40
N VAL A 59 -4.19 9.10 -6.10
CA VAL A 59 -5.08 8.31 -6.93
C VAL A 59 -6.22 9.22 -7.42
N PRO A 60 -6.08 9.87 -8.58
CA PRO A 60 -7.04 10.90 -9.00
C PRO A 60 -8.38 10.31 -9.47
N LYS A 61 -8.36 9.11 -10.05
CA LYS A 61 -9.54 8.46 -10.64
C LYS A 61 -10.19 7.49 -9.66
N THR A 62 -10.91 8.02 -8.67
CA THR A 62 -11.68 7.24 -7.69
C THR A 62 -13.18 7.55 -7.75
N ASP A 63 -13.99 6.64 -7.22
CA ASP A 63 -15.37 6.94 -6.86
C ASP A 63 -15.46 7.92 -5.68
N GLU A 64 -16.69 8.23 -5.26
CA GLU A 64 -16.96 9.15 -4.15
C GLU A 64 -16.42 8.65 -2.78
N TYR A 65 -16.16 7.34 -2.65
CA TYR A 65 -15.62 6.73 -1.43
C TYR A 65 -14.10 6.54 -1.49
N GLY A 66 -13.44 6.96 -2.57
CA GLY A 66 -12.00 6.81 -2.73
C GLY A 66 -11.56 5.41 -3.16
N SER A 67 -12.44 4.60 -3.73
CA SER A 67 -12.06 3.35 -4.39
C SER A 67 -11.67 3.63 -5.85
N PRO A 68 -10.56 3.06 -6.34
CA PRO A 68 -10.08 3.35 -7.69
C PRO A 68 -11.09 2.88 -8.75
N ILE A 69 -11.36 3.74 -9.72
CA ILE A 69 -12.08 3.41 -10.97
C ILE A 69 -11.06 2.92 -12.00
N SER A 70 -9.89 3.57 -12.05
CA SER A 70 -8.71 3.15 -12.81
C SER A 70 -7.46 3.78 -12.17
N TYR A 71 -6.27 3.25 -12.49
CA TYR A 71 -5.01 3.90 -12.14
C TYR A 71 -4.55 4.80 -13.29
N ASP A 72 -4.23 6.06 -12.97
CA ASP A 72 -3.90 7.07 -13.96
C ASP A 72 -2.41 7.29 -14.08
N THR A 73 -1.80 6.86 -15.18
CA THR A 73 -0.35 7.03 -15.37
C THR A 73 0.00 8.33 -16.09
N ASN A 74 -0.99 9.15 -16.45
CA ASN A 74 -0.73 10.43 -17.09
C ASN A 74 -0.07 11.40 -16.10
N ASN A 75 1.01 12.05 -16.53
CA ASN A 75 1.77 13.02 -15.75
C ASN A 75 2.36 12.48 -14.43
N LEU A 76 2.33 11.16 -14.18
CA LEU A 76 2.98 10.50 -13.03
C LEU A 76 2.71 11.18 -11.68
N ILE A 77 1.46 11.61 -11.45
CA ILE A 77 1.09 12.50 -10.35
C ILE A 77 1.43 11.94 -8.97
N GLY A 78 1.24 10.64 -8.75
CA GLY A 78 1.56 9.98 -7.50
C GLY A 78 3.06 9.99 -7.19
N LEU A 79 3.90 9.72 -8.20
CA LEU A 79 5.36 9.76 -8.09
C LEU A 79 5.87 11.18 -7.84
N HIS A 80 5.35 12.17 -8.55
CA HIS A 80 5.70 13.57 -8.29
C HIS A 80 5.29 14.02 -6.89
N HIS A 81 4.09 13.63 -6.45
CA HIS A 81 3.63 13.96 -5.11
C HIS A 81 4.48 13.27 -4.03
N LEU A 82 4.84 12.00 -4.21
CA LEU A 82 5.73 11.29 -3.30
C LEU A 82 7.13 11.92 -3.27
N ARG A 83 7.68 12.30 -4.43
CA ARG A 83 8.96 12.99 -4.52
C ARG A 83 8.93 14.33 -3.78
N ALA A 84 7.88 15.12 -3.96
CA ALA A 84 7.75 16.41 -3.27
C ALA A 84 7.68 16.26 -1.75
N LEU A 85 7.03 15.20 -1.25
CA LEU A 85 7.02 14.87 0.17
C LEU A 85 8.42 14.47 0.66
N ASP A 86 9.10 13.60 -0.08
CA ASP A 86 10.47 13.19 0.23
C ASP A 86 11.43 14.39 0.24
N GLU A 87 11.39 15.27 -0.75
CA GLU A 87 12.20 16.50 -0.79
C GLU A 87 11.94 17.40 0.41
N GLN A 88 10.71 17.45 0.91
CA GLN A 88 10.38 18.21 2.12
C GLN A 88 10.95 17.56 3.38
N ILE A 89 10.88 16.23 3.51
CA ILE A 89 11.47 15.47 4.62
C ILE A 89 13.00 15.59 4.59
N MET A 90 13.60 15.57 3.40
CA MET A 90 15.03 15.72 3.18
C MET A 90 15.57 17.11 3.54
N LYS A 91 14.71 18.14 3.71
CA LYS A 91 15.16 19.43 4.28
C LYS A 91 15.40 19.34 5.79
N GLU A 92 14.77 18.37 6.44
CA GLU A 92 14.86 18.14 7.90
C GLU A 92 15.86 17.02 8.23
N THR A 93 16.42 16.34 7.23
CA THR A 93 17.40 15.23 7.40
C THR A 93 18.64 15.45 6.54
N THR A 94 19.79 14.93 6.95
CA THR A 94 21.08 15.22 6.31
C THR A 94 21.57 14.12 5.35
N SER A 95 20.85 13.00 5.22
CA SER A 95 21.30 11.83 4.45
C SER A 95 20.21 11.27 3.55
N LEU A 96 20.55 10.97 2.29
CA LEU A 96 19.67 10.23 1.39
C LEU A 96 19.47 8.82 1.95
N SER A 97 18.23 8.47 2.29
CA SER A 97 17.86 7.13 2.75
C SER A 97 17.08 6.37 1.67
N ASP A 98 17.18 5.04 1.73
CA ASP A 98 16.26 4.17 1.02
C ASP A 98 14.82 4.36 1.53
N ILE A 99 13.86 4.11 0.65
CA ILE A 99 12.43 4.34 0.88
C ILE A 99 11.71 2.98 0.93
N ILE A 100 10.98 2.76 2.02
CA ILE A 100 10.06 1.64 2.21
C ILE A 100 8.64 2.20 2.18
N LEU A 101 7.83 1.72 1.24
CA LEU A 101 6.42 2.12 1.13
C LEU A 101 5.51 1.05 1.72
N VAL A 102 4.73 1.43 2.73
CA VAL A 102 3.76 0.55 3.39
C VAL A 102 2.36 1.03 3.09
N GLY A 103 1.58 0.20 2.39
CA GLY A 103 0.17 0.42 2.15
C GLY A 103 -0.63 -0.44 3.11
N PHE A 104 -1.36 0.17 4.05
CA PHE A 104 -2.28 -0.56 4.92
C PHE A 104 -3.73 -0.37 4.48
N SER A 105 -4.48 -1.45 4.32
CA SER A 105 -5.90 -1.40 3.99
C SER A 105 -6.12 -0.58 2.70
N LYS A 106 -6.95 0.47 2.74
CA LYS A 106 -7.14 1.38 1.60
C LYS A 106 -5.86 2.11 1.16
N GLY A 107 -4.82 2.22 1.99
CA GLY A 107 -3.51 2.74 1.57
C GLY A 107 -2.84 1.90 0.46
N CYS A 108 -3.22 0.63 0.30
CA CYS A 108 -2.74 -0.21 -0.79
C CYS A 108 -3.13 0.33 -2.18
N VAL A 109 -4.21 1.10 -2.30
CA VAL A 109 -4.59 1.69 -3.60
C VAL A 109 -3.57 2.73 -4.07
N VAL A 110 -2.87 3.38 -3.13
CA VAL A 110 -1.75 4.29 -3.43
C VAL A 110 -0.55 3.50 -3.94
N LEU A 111 -0.20 2.38 -3.28
CA LEU A 111 0.89 1.52 -3.78
C LEU A 111 0.62 1.01 -5.19
N ASN A 112 -0.61 0.58 -5.46
CA ASN A 112 -1.00 0.11 -6.78
C ASN A 112 -0.85 1.23 -7.82
N GLN A 113 -1.38 2.43 -7.54
CA GLN A 113 -1.21 3.61 -8.40
C GLN A 113 0.26 3.92 -8.68
N LEU A 114 1.11 3.94 -7.65
CA LEU A 114 2.54 4.17 -7.80
C LEU A 114 3.20 3.07 -8.65
N LEU A 115 2.80 1.80 -8.50
CA LEU A 115 3.33 0.71 -9.32
C LEU A 115 2.93 0.84 -10.80
N HIS A 116 1.72 1.30 -11.07
CA HIS A 116 1.28 1.62 -12.43
C HIS A 116 2.11 2.78 -13.02
N GLU A 117 2.37 3.83 -12.25
CA GLU A 117 3.20 4.95 -12.69
C GLU A 117 4.67 4.55 -12.90
N LEU A 118 5.25 3.76 -11.99
CA LEU A 118 6.59 3.18 -12.17
C LEU A 118 6.67 2.35 -13.45
N THR A 119 5.60 1.62 -13.78
CA THR A 119 5.53 0.82 -15.00
C THR A 119 5.49 1.72 -16.23
N ALA A 120 4.70 2.80 -16.21
CA ALA A 120 4.70 3.78 -17.28
C ALA A 120 6.08 4.43 -17.46
N LEU A 121 6.73 4.85 -16.37
CA LEU A 121 8.09 5.42 -16.39
C LEU A 121 9.10 4.44 -16.99
N ARG A 122 9.05 3.16 -16.58
CA ARG A 122 9.89 2.08 -17.13
C ARG A 122 9.70 1.91 -18.64
N LEU A 123 8.44 1.95 -19.11
CA LEU A 123 8.10 1.75 -20.52
C LEU A 123 8.45 2.96 -21.39
N MET A 124 8.37 4.17 -20.85
CA MET A 124 8.78 5.41 -21.53
C MET A 124 10.30 5.45 -21.81
N LYS A 125 11.12 4.77 -20.99
CA LYS A 125 12.59 4.71 -21.11
C LYS A 125 13.28 6.10 -21.15
N THR A 126 12.60 7.12 -20.64
CA THR A 126 13.13 8.49 -20.51
C THR A 126 12.96 8.93 -19.08
N ASP A 127 13.92 9.70 -18.58
CA ASP A 127 13.79 10.34 -17.29
C ASP A 127 12.80 11.50 -17.41
N VAL A 128 11.75 11.47 -16.59
CA VAL A 128 10.72 12.51 -16.54
C VAL A 128 11.00 13.37 -15.32
N ASP A 129 11.34 14.64 -15.54
CA ASP A 129 11.66 15.64 -14.52
C ASP A 129 12.67 15.19 -13.45
N GLY A 130 13.60 14.29 -13.75
CA GLY A 130 14.57 13.78 -12.77
C GLY A 130 14.03 12.72 -11.81
N LEU A 131 12.88 12.10 -12.11
CA LEU A 131 12.27 11.06 -11.27
C LEU A 131 13.18 9.83 -11.09
N SER A 132 14.07 9.53 -12.02
CA SER A 132 14.91 8.32 -11.98
C SER A 132 15.76 8.22 -10.71
N LYS A 133 16.34 9.34 -10.26
CA LYS A 133 17.13 9.38 -9.01
C LYS A 133 16.27 9.21 -7.76
N PHE A 134 15.03 9.69 -7.80
CA PHE A 134 14.08 9.52 -6.71
C PHE A 134 13.61 8.06 -6.63
N VAL A 135 13.18 7.50 -7.76
CA VAL A 135 12.68 6.12 -7.88
C VAL A 135 13.74 5.09 -7.50
N SER A 136 15.02 5.33 -7.80
CA SER A 136 16.09 4.39 -7.45
C SER A 136 16.30 4.17 -5.96
N ARG A 137 15.75 5.04 -5.09
CA ARG A 137 15.75 4.86 -3.63
C ARG A 137 14.58 4.05 -3.12
N ILE A 138 13.56 3.78 -3.94
CA ILE A 138 12.42 2.96 -3.53
C ILE A 138 12.86 1.50 -3.53
N ARG A 139 12.99 0.91 -2.34
CA ARG A 139 13.53 -0.46 -2.16
C ARG A 139 12.51 -1.50 -1.79
N THR A 140 11.39 -1.11 -1.20
CA THR A 140 10.43 -2.09 -0.70
C THR A 140 9.01 -1.58 -0.79
N PHE A 141 8.11 -2.42 -1.29
CA PHE A 141 6.67 -2.25 -1.21
C PHE A 141 6.10 -3.31 -0.27
N ILE A 142 5.31 -2.86 0.72
CA ILE A 142 4.63 -3.71 1.69
C ILE A 142 3.11 -3.51 1.54
N TRP A 143 2.43 -4.51 1.01
CA TRP A 143 0.97 -4.58 1.00
C TRP A 143 0.49 -5.23 2.30
N LEU A 144 -0.10 -4.42 3.18
CA LEU A 144 -0.59 -4.82 4.49
C LEU A 144 -2.13 -4.86 4.48
N ASP A 145 -2.67 -6.07 4.42
CA ASP A 145 -4.08 -6.42 4.39
C ASP A 145 -4.91 -5.56 3.43
N SER A 146 -4.49 -5.57 2.16
CA SER A 146 -5.07 -4.78 1.07
C SER A 146 -6.59 -4.97 0.98
N GLY A 147 -7.30 -3.85 0.98
CA GLY A 147 -8.73 -3.84 0.74
C GLY A 147 -9.30 -2.43 0.69
N HIS A 148 -10.35 -2.26 -0.11
CA HIS A 148 -11.11 -1.02 -0.18
C HIS A 148 -12.60 -1.31 -0.30
N ASN A 149 -13.41 -0.29 -0.02
CA ASN A 149 -14.86 -0.39 0.04
C ASN A 149 -15.43 -0.08 -1.34
N ASN A 150 -15.72 -1.11 -2.13
CA ASN A 150 -16.83 -1.18 -3.10
C ASN A 150 -16.70 -2.41 -3.99
N GLY A 151 -17.84 -2.95 -4.42
CA GLY A 151 -17.97 -4.13 -5.29
C GLY A 151 -17.47 -3.93 -6.73
N ASN A 152 -16.65 -2.91 -6.99
CA ASN A 152 -15.94 -2.82 -8.26
C ASN A 152 -14.86 -3.91 -8.22
N ARG A 153 -15.16 -5.02 -8.90
CA ARG A 153 -14.38 -6.26 -8.94
C ARG A 153 -13.10 -6.08 -9.74
N ILE A 154 -12.37 -4.99 -9.59
CA ILE A 154 -11.17 -4.69 -10.37
C ILE A 154 -10.19 -3.95 -9.44
N MET A 155 -8.90 -4.30 -9.53
CA MET A 155 -7.75 -3.50 -9.05
C MET A 155 -7.35 -3.56 -7.56
N VAL A 156 -7.81 -4.54 -6.77
CA VAL A 156 -7.34 -4.69 -5.36
C VAL A 156 -5.87 -5.13 -5.29
N TRP A 157 -5.46 -6.02 -6.19
CA TRP A 157 -4.10 -6.55 -6.29
C TRP A 157 -3.55 -6.38 -7.71
N PRO A 158 -2.25 -6.09 -7.87
CA PRO A 158 -1.63 -5.88 -9.17
C PRO A 158 -1.34 -7.23 -9.86
N ILE A 159 -2.29 -7.67 -10.69
CA ILE A 159 -2.25 -8.99 -11.35
C ILE A 159 -1.78 -8.97 -12.82
N ASP A 160 -1.22 -7.84 -13.27
CA ASP A 160 -0.64 -7.67 -14.61
C ASP A 160 0.86 -7.98 -14.55
N GLU A 161 1.35 -8.84 -15.44
CA GLU A 161 2.74 -9.26 -15.54
C GLU A 161 3.70 -8.09 -15.73
N ASN A 162 3.29 -7.03 -16.45
CA ASN A 162 4.12 -5.84 -16.64
C ASN A 162 4.39 -5.10 -15.33
N LEU A 163 3.46 -5.15 -14.37
CA LEU A 163 3.66 -4.57 -13.04
C LEU A 163 4.72 -5.36 -12.27
N ILE A 164 4.72 -6.69 -12.42
CA ILE A 164 5.72 -7.55 -11.75
C ILE A 164 7.11 -7.35 -12.36
N LEU A 165 7.19 -7.27 -13.69
CA LEU A 165 8.44 -6.93 -14.38
C LEU A 165 8.98 -5.57 -13.95
N THR A 166 8.11 -4.61 -13.60
CA THR A 166 8.52 -3.33 -13.03
C THR A 166 9.13 -3.47 -11.64
N LEU A 167 8.53 -4.27 -10.75
CA LEU A 167 9.09 -4.55 -9.42
C LEU A 167 10.48 -5.19 -9.53
N VAL A 168 10.64 -6.13 -10.46
CA VAL A 168 11.94 -6.76 -10.76
C VAL A 168 12.94 -5.74 -11.32
N HIS A 169 12.54 -4.96 -12.33
CA HIS A 169 13.41 -3.99 -13.00
C HIS A 169 14.02 -2.97 -12.04
N TYR A 170 13.21 -2.43 -11.13
CA TYR A 170 13.66 -1.48 -10.11
C TYR A 170 14.21 -2.15 -8.84
N GLN A 171 14.32 -3.48 -8.80
CA GLN A 171 14.79 -4.24 -7.64
C GLN A 171 14.00 -3.93 -6.36
N ILE A 172 12.69 -3.75 -6.49
CA ILE A 172 11.79 -3.44 -5.37
C ILE A 172 11.40 -4.74 -4.67
N LYS A 173 11.88 -4.93 -3.45
CA LYS A 173 11.45 -6.03 -2.58
C LYS A 173 9.93 -5.96 -2.38
N THR A 174 9.26 -7.09 -2.47
CA THR A 174 7.80 -7.15 -2.32
C THR A 174 7.42 -7.97 -1.09
N GLU A 175 6.65 -7.37 -0.19
CA GLU A 175 6.13 -8.03 0.99
C GLU A 175 4.60 -7.96 1.02
N ILE A 176 3.97 -9.10 1.26
CA ILE A 176 2.52 -9.24 1.36
C ILE A 176 2.20 -9.88 2.71
N TYR A 177 1.41 -9.16 3.49
CA TYR A 177 0.94 -9.60 4.79
C TYR A 177 -0.57 -9.44 4.82
N VAL A 178 -1.30 -10.53 4.99
CA VAL A 178 -2.77 -10.55 4.87
C VAL A 178 -3.41 -11.31 6.01
N THR A 179 -4.68 -11.04 6.26
CA THR A 179 -5.52 -11.80 7.19
C THR A 179 -6.67 -12.48 6.44
N PRO A 180 -7.30 -13.52 7.03
CA PRO A 180 -8.53 -14.10 6.52
C PRO A 180 -9.64 -13.08 6.24
N PHE A 181 -9.63 -11.92 6.93
CA PHE A 181 -10.58 -10.84 6.67
C PHE A 181 -10.58 -10.35 5.22
N GLN A 182 -9.42 -10.31 4.56
CA GLN A 182 -9.32 -9.88 3.16
C GLN A 182 -9.23 -11.05 2.18
N VAL A 183 -8.49 -12.11 2.51
CA VAL A 183 -8.13 -13.16 1.53
C VAL A 183 -8.80 -14.51 1.75
N ASN A 184 -9.55 -14.70 2.82
CA ASN A 184 -10.28 -15.95 3.08
C ASN A 184 -11.69 -15.68 3.64
N SER A 185 -12.28 -14.57 3.22
CA SER A 185 -13.62 -14.20 3.67
C SER A 185 -14.65 -15.09 2.96
N GLN A 186 -15.45 -15.83 3.74
CA GLN A 186 -16.60 -16.60 3.24
C GLN A 186 -17.70 -15.73 2.59
N ASN A 187 -17.59 -14.41 2.73
CA ASN A 187 -18.45 -13.46 2.03
C ASN A 187 -18.19 -13.52 0.51
N SER A 188 -19.22 -13.87 -0.27
CA SER A 188 -19.19 -13.96 -1.74
C SER A 188 -18.71 -12.67 -2.41
N TYR A 189 -18.93 -11.50 -1.81
CA TYR A 189 -18.43 -10.22 -2.31
C TYR A 189 -16.90 -10.10 -2.30
N LYS A 190 -16.20 -10.89 -1.46
CA LYS A 190 -14.73 -10.87 -1.31
C LYS A 190 -14.03 -12.04 -2.01
N GLN A 191 -14.74 -12.96 -2.67
CA GLN A 191 -14.13 -14.06 -3.43
C GLN A 191 -13.11 -13.56 -4.45
N TYR A 192 -13.41 -12.45 -5.12
CA TYR A 192 -12.48 -11.82 -6.06
C TYR A 192 -11.19 -11.33 -5.41
N HIS A 193 -11.24 -10.80 -4.17
CA HIS A 193 -10.03 -10.40 -3.44
C HIS A 193 -9.13 -11.61 -3.21
N THR A 194 -9.71 -12.75 -2.84
CA THR A 194 -8.99 -14.02 -2.67
C THR A 194 -8.36 -14.49 -3.98
N GLU A 195 -9.11 -14.50 -5.08
CA GLU A 195 -8.62 -14.92 -6.40
C GLU A 195 -7.47 -14.03 -6.88
N HIS A 196 -7.62 -12.71 -6.74
CA HIS A 196 -6.61 -11.73 -7.14
C HIS A 196 -5.36 -11.79 -6.28
N TYR A 197 -5.52 -11.96 -4.97
CA TYR A 197 -4.40 -12.21 -4.06
C TYR A 197 -3.64 -13.46 -4.49
N LYS A 198 -4.34 -14.58 -4.74
CA LYS A 198 -3.72 -15.83 -5.19
C LYS A 198 -2.98 -15.64 -6.52
N LYS A 199 -3.59 -14.94 -7.48
CA LYS A 199 -2.96 -14.64 -8.78
C LYS A 199 -1.71 -13.78 -8.62
N PHE A 200 -1.78 -12.68 -7.87
CA PHE A 200 -0.64 -11.81 -7.60
C PHE A 200 0.50 -12.55 -6.89
N SER A 201 0.15 -13.33 -5.87
CA SER A 201 1.09 -14.20 -5.14
C SER A 201 1.80 -15.19 -6.06
N LYS A 202 1.04 -15.81 -6.97
CA LYS A 202 1.59 -16.74 -7.96
C LYS A 202 2.53 -16.03 -8.93
N LEU A 203 2.14 -14.87 -9.46
CA LEU A 203 2.97 -14.12 -10.39
C LEU A 203 4.32 -13.72 -9.78
N LEU A 204 4.33 -13.28 -8.52
CA LEU A 204 5.57 -12.98 -7.80
C LEU A 204 6.45 -14.22 -7.60
N LEU A 205 5.83 -15.36 -7.22
CA LEU A 205 6.56 -16.62 -7.03
C LEU A 205 7.17 -17.13 -8.34
N ASP A 206 6.39 -17.14 -9.42
CA ASP A 206 6.83 -17.59 -10.74
C ASP A 206 8.03 -16.74 -11.24
N GLN A 207 8.01 -15.42 -10.98
CA GLN A 207 9.11 -14.52 -11.32
C GLN A 207 10.35 -14.75 -10.46
N SER A 208 10.19 -14.93 -9.14
CA SER A 208 11.31 -15.26 -8.24
C SER A 208 11.99 -16.60 -8.57
N THR A 209 11.25 -17.54 -9.16
CA THR A 209 11.78 -18.85 -9.57
C THR A 209 12.48 -18.79 -10.93
N SER A 210 11.96 -17.98 -11.86
CA SER A 210 12.49 -17.86 -13.23
C SER A 210 13.78 -17.07 -13.30
N LEU A 211 13.93 -16.07 -12.42
CA LEU A 211 15.13 -15.25 -12.31
C LEU A 211 16.04 -15.95 -11.30
N SER A 212 17.03 -16.72 -11.76
CA SER A 212 18.06 -17.38 -10.91
C SER A 212 18.89 -16.43 -10.01
N THR A 213 18.50 -15.16 -9.94
CA THR A 213 19.03 -14.13 -9.07
C THR A 213 18.33 -14.20 -7.71
N ASN A 214 19.08 -14.56 -6.65
CA ASN A 214 18.62 -14.54 -5.25
C ASN A 214 18.18 -13.15 -4.74
N ASP A 215 18.17 -12.11 -5.58
CA ASP A 215 18.09 -10.71 -5.14
C ASP A 215 16.65 -10.18 -5.04
N HIS A 216 15.68 -10.71 -5.80
CA HIS A 216 14.29 -10.29 -5.67
C HIS A 216 13.56 -11.10 -4.58
N LYS A 217 13.72 -10.68 -3.33
CA LYS A 217 13.08 -11.33 -2.18
C LYS A 217 11.59 -10.98 -2.11
N THR A 218 10.73 -11.97 -2.30
CA THR A 218 9.29 -11.85 -2.02
C THR A 218 8.96 -12.48 -0.66
N ILE A 219 8.16 -11.78 0.16
CA ILE A 219 7.56 -12.34 1.37
C ILE A 219 6.04 -12.38 1.17
N ASN A 220 5.43 -13.51 1.49
CA ASN A 220 3.98 -13.64 1.49
C ASN A 220 3.54 -14.45 2.71
N LYS A 221 2.81 -13.82 3.63
CA LYS A 221 2.40 -14.44 4.88
C LYS A 221 0.94 -14.12 5.21
N ILE A 222 0.18 -15.18 5.50
CA ILE A 222 -1.18 -15.10 6.03
C ILE A 222 -1.09 -15.19 7.55
N PHE A 223 -1.52 -14.14 8.25
CA PHE A 223 -1.62 -14.12 9.70
C PHE A 223 -3.01 -14.57 10.15
N PHE A 224 -3.06 -15.18 11.34
CA PHE A 224 -4.31 -15.63 11.96
C PHE A 224 -5.07 -16.63 11.07
N ALA A 225 -4.36 -17.48 10.32
CA ALA A 225 -4.95 -18.36 9.31
C ALA A 225 -5.99 -19.33 9.89
N ASP A 226 -5.83 -19.73 11.15
CA ASP A 226 -6.72 -20.64 11.88
C ASP A 226 -7.86 -19.92 12.62
N GLU A 227 -7.94 -18.59 12.52
CA GLU A 227 -8.96 -17.79 13.18
C GLU A 227 -10.06 -17.33 12.22
N LEU A 228 -11.24 -17.01 12.76
CA LEU A 228 -12.36 -16.49 11.96
C LEU A 228 -12.03 -15.09 11.40
N PRO A 229 -12.41 -14.79 10.14
CA PRO A 229 -12.26 -13.46 9.54
C PRO A 229 -12.93 -12.37 10.39
N SER A 230 -12.16 -11.37 10.84
CA SER A 230 -12.72 -10.23 11.59
C SER A 230 -12.00 -8.92 11.28
N ILE A 231 -12.74 -7.81 11.41
CA ILE A 231 -12.17 -6.46 11.28
C ILE A 231 -11.16 -6.16 12.40
N ASP A 232 -11.28 -6.82 13.55
CA ASP A 232 -10.31 -6.67 14.64
C ASP A 232 -8.95 -7.25 14.24
N LYS A 233 -8.94 -8.42 13.59
CA LYS A 233 -7.72 -9.06 13.06
C LYS A 233 -7.07 -8.23 11.95
N HIS A 234 -7.88 -7.60 11.11
CA HIS A 234 -7.39 -6.64 10.10
C HIS A 234 -6.52 -5.54 10.73
N PHE A 235 -6.94 -5.02 11.88
CA PHE A 235 -6.15 -4.01 12.59
C PHE A 235 -5.02 -4.62 13.45
N GLU A 236 -5.27 -5.75 14.11
CA GLU A 236 -4.28 -6.47 14.92
C GLU A 236 -3.02 -6.80 14.11
N LEU A 237 -3.19 -7.03 12.80
CA LEU A 237 -2.08 -7.25 11.88
C LEU A 237 -0.98 -6.19 12.01
N LEU A 238 -1.32 -4.91 12.23
CA LEU A 238 -0.36 -3.83 12.39
C LEU A 238 0.68 -4.11 13.49
N THR A 239 0.32 -4.88 14.51
CA THR A 239 1.21 -5.20 15.65
C THR A 239 2.06 -6.45 15.46
N VAL A 240 1.75 -7.30 14.48
CA VAL A 240 2.34 -8.65 14.40
C VAL A 240 3.08 -8.96 13.10
N PHE A 241 3.01 -8.08 12.09
CA PHE A 241 3.65 -8.28 10.78
C PHE A 241 5.16 -8.00 10.77
#